data_AF-A0A0K2B319-F1
#
_entry.id   AF-A0A0K2B319-F1
#
_cell.length_a   1.000
_cell.length_b   1.000
_cell.length_c   1.000
_cell.angle_alpha   90.00
_cell.angle_beta   90.00
_cell.angle_gamma   90.00
#
_symmetry.space_group_name_H-M   'P 1'
#
loop_
_entity.id
_entity.type
_entity.pdbx_description
1 polymer ?
#
loop_
_entity_poly.entity_id
_entity_poly.type
_entity_poly.pdbx_seq_one_letter_code
_entity_poly.pdbx_strand_id
1 'polypeptide(L)'
;MTAGAVQETLAALDLVDHHCHGAVTDELDRAGFESLLTEGEAWPGVSPFDTPVGLAVRRHCAPLLDLPRHAPVDAYLARRAELGAAEVNRRFLRAAGTGVFCVDTGHAPHRATSPGELAGAAGAVAYEVVRLEGVAEAVAAGGVEPDAYAEAFRTAAWEAVGRPGVVGVKSVAAYRTGFDLDPARPSPGRVTEAARRWLARGGRLEDPVLVRHLLWTAVDLGRPLQLHTGFGDSDIRLHRVDPARLTDWLHLTAGTIPVLLLHCWPYQRQAAYLSAVFERVYFDVGLTLHHVGPARAGANPGGGAGDHPLPQTPVQLRRLRPGRVPPPGGTGLPPGPGRAAPGTAGRRRDVPAGRAAPRALGGTRQRPPGLPAPRRPGRRRLSGVGPVTVPERRPGSRNG
;
A
#
# COMPACT_ATOMS: atom_id res chain seq x y z
N MET A 1 -23.84 -22.50 11.27
CA MET A 1 -24.28 -22.16 9.90
C MET A 1 -23.10 -22.39 8.99
N THR A 2 -23.21 -23.29 8.01
CA THR A 2 -22.14 -23.52 7.03
C THR A 2 -21.91 -22.22 6.27
N ALA A 3 -20.65 -21.81 6.16
CA ALA A 3 -20.27 -20.70 5.29
C ALA A 3 -20.80 -21.02 3.88
N GLY A 4 -21.42 -20.04 3.21
CA GLY A 4 -21.86 -20.25 1.82
C GLY A 4 -20.66 -20.44 0.90
N ALA A 5 -20.86 -21.05 -0.26
CA ALA A 5 -19.80 -21.30 -1.25
C ALA A 5 -19.01 -20.03 -1.65
N VAL A 6 -19.64 -18.85 -1.57
CA VAL A 6 -18.97 -17.56 -1.80
C VAL A 6 -17.96 -17.26 -0.69
N GLN A 7 -18.33 -17.44 0.58
CA GLN A 7 -17.44 -17.22 1.71
C GLN A 7 -16.26 -18.19 1.69
N GLU A 8 -16.50 -19.47 1.39
CA GLU A 8 -15.43 -20.46 1.26
C GLU A 8 -14.47 -20.10 0.12
N THR A 9 -15.01 -19.67 -1.02
CA THR A 9 -14.18 -19.21 -2.15
C THR A 9 -13.34 -17.99 -1.77
N LEU A 10 -13.93 -16.99 -1.12
CA LEU A 10 -13.21 -15.79 -0.69
C LEU A 10 -12.13 -16.10 0.35
N ALA A 11 -12.41 -17.01 1.30
CA ALA A 11 -11.45 -17.43 2.32
C ALA A 11 -10.25 -18.21 1.75
N ALA A 12 -10.39 -18.79 0.55
CA ALA A 12 -9.32 -19.54 -0.12
C ALA A 12 -8.45 -18.67 -1.05
N LEU A 13 -8.73 -17.37 -1.20
CA LEU A 13 -7.94 -16.48 -2.06
C LEU A 13 -6.72 -15.95 -1.31
N ASP A 14 -5.55 -16.02 -1.94
CA ASP A 14 -4.37 -15.30 -1.47
C ASP A 14 -4.61 -13.79 -1.60
N LEU A 15 -4.39 -13.07 -0.51
CA LEU A 15 -4.56 -11.62 -0.46
C LEU A 15 -3.33 -10.88 -1.01
N VAL A 16 -3.58 -9.70 -1.58
CA VAL A 16 -2.55 -8.71 -1.90
C VAL A 16 -2.77 -7.53 -0.98
N ASP A 17 -1.88 -7.38 0.00
CA ASP A 17 -1.84 -6.16 0.79
C ASP A 17 -1.09 -5.08 0.03
N HIS A 18 -1.86 -4.24 -0.64
CA HIS A 18 -1.32 -3.18 -1.48
C HIS A 18 -0.79 -1.98 -0.68
N HIS A 19 -1.03 -1.88 0.63
CA HIS A 19 -0.47 -0.83 1.47
C HIS A 19 -0.37 -1.27 2.93
N CYS A 20 0.86 -1.55 3.34
CA CYS A 20 1.20 -1.91 4.72
C CYS A 20 2.52 -1.27 5.16
N HIS A 21 2.84 -1.46 6.42
CA HIS A 21 4.14 -1.16 7.01
C HIS A 21 4.81 -2.44 7.49
N GLY A 22 6.11 -2.36 7.80
CA GLY A 22 6.82 -3.46 8.43
C GLY A 22 6.23 -3.81 9.80
N ALA A 23 6.39 -5.07 10.20
CA ALA A 23 6.02 -5.49 11.55
C ALA A 23 7.09 -5.04 12.55
N VAL A 24 6.66 -4.55 13.72
CA VAL A 24 7.58 -4.15 14.79
C VAL A 24 8.43 -5.34 15.22
N THR A 25 9.74 -5.12 15.33
CA THR A 25 10.71 -6.17 15.71
C THR A 25 11.16 -6.08 17.16
N ASP A 26 10.88 -4.96 17.83
CA ASP A 26 11.24 -4.74 19.22
C ASP A 26 10.30 -5.52 20.14
N GLU A 27 10.82 -5.99 21.27
CA GLU A 27 9.97 -6.47 22.37
C GLU A 27 9.30 -5.27 23.02
N LEU A 28 7.97 -5.26 23.02
CA LEU A 28 7.19 -4.14 23.53
C LEU A 28 6.73 -4.42 24.95
N ASP A 29 6.88 -3.42 25.82
CA ASP A 29 6.15 -3.38 27.08
C ASP A 29 4.66 -3.09 26.82
N ARG A 30 3.87 -3.02 27.90
CA ARG A 30 2.44 -2.72 27.78
C ARG A 30 2.19 -1.40 27.05
N ALA A 31 2.91 -0.34 27.41
CA ALA A 31 2.69 0.98 26.86
C ALA A 31 3.01 1.01 25.36
N GLY A 32 4.13 0.41 24.96
CA GLY A 32 4.51 0.28 23.56
C GLY A 32 3.57 -0.62 22.76
N PHE A 33 2.95 -1.63 23.37
CA PHE A 33 1.92 -2.41 22.66
C PHE A 33 0.61 -1.63 22.53
N GLU A 34 0.16 -0.97 23.61
CA GLU A 34 -1.07 -0.17 23.61
C GLU A 34 -0.99 1.01 22.64
N SER A 35 0.19 1.61 22.43
CA SER A 35 0.39 2.65 21.41
C SER A 35 0.20 2.17 19.98
N LEU A 36 0.27 0.85 19.71
CA LEU A 36 -0.01 0.27 18.39
C LEU A 36 -1.48 -0.10 18.18
N LEU A 37 -2.32 0.03 19.21
CA LEU A 37 -3.76 -0.22 19.13
C LEU A 37 -4.57 1.05 18.88
N THR A 38 -3.93 2.21 18.77
CA THR A 38 -4.62 3.48 18.62
C THR A 38 -3.80 4.44 17.77
N GLU A 39 -4.49 5.23 16.95
CA GLU A 39 -3.89 6.39 16.26
C GLU A 39 -3.90 7.64 17.18
N GLY A 40 -4.60 7.58 18.31
CA GLY A 40 -4.63 8.65 19.30
C GLY A 40 -3.54 8.53 20.37
N GLU A 41 -3.50 9.50 21.27
CA GLU A 41 -2.61 9.46 22.44
C GLU A 41 -3.12 8.52 23.53
N ALA A 42 -2.23 8.07 24.41
CA ALA A 42 -2.59 7.34 25.62
C ALA A 42 -3.34 8.26 26.58
N TRP A 43 -4.54 7.86 26.99
CA TRP A 43 -5.36 8.64 27.94
C TRP A 43 -5.41 7.95 29.31
N PRO A 44 -5.24 8.70 30.42
CA PRO A 44 -5.30 8.10 31.75
C PRO A 44 -6.61 7.36 31.99
N GLY A 45 -6.52 6.10 32.46
CA GLY A 45 -7.69 5.28 32.79
C GLY A 45 -8.44 4.69 31.59
N VAL A 46 -7.96 4.88 30.37
CA VAL A 46 -8.55 4.31 29.15
C VAL A 46 -7.54 3.36 28.51
N SER A 47 -7.86 2.06 28.45
CA SER A 47 -7.00 1.11 27.74
C SER A 47 -7.46 0.97 26.28
N PRO A 48 -6.55 1.09 25.29
CA PRO A 48 -6.85 0.78 23.90
C PRO A 48 -7.35 -0.66 23.69
N PHE A 49 -7.14 -1.57 24.66
CA PHE A 49 -7.69 -2.92 24.61
C PHE A 49 -9.23 -2.98 24.68
N ASP A 50 -9.88 -1.93 25.19
CA ASP A 50 -11.33 -1.81 25.28
C ASP A 50 -11.99 -1.28 24.00
N THR A 51 -11.17 -0.90 23.00
CA THR A 51 -11.63 -0.44 21.70
C THR A 51 -11.94 -1.63 20.76
N PRO A 52 -12.64 -1.41 19.62
CA PRO A 52 -12.88 -2.46 18.64
C PRO A 52 -11.61 -3.19 18.16
N VAL A 53 -10.49 -2.49 17.98
CA VAL A 53 -9.22 -3.10 17.59
C VAL A 53 -8.61 -3.92 18.72
N GLY A 54 -8.66 -3.43 19.96
CA GLY A 54 -8.23 -4.18 21.13
C GLY A 54 -8.99 -5.50 21.32
N LEU A 55 -10.32 -5.45 21.15
CA LEU A 55 -11.18 -6.63 21.18
C LEU A 55 -10.87 -7.59 20.02
N ALA A 56 -10.65 -7.06 18.81
CA ALA A 56 -10.30 -7.86 17.64
C ALA A 56 -8.95 -8.58 17.84
N VAL A 57 -7.92 -7.89 18.34
CA VAL A 57 -6.63 -8.49 18.64
C VAL A 57 -6.78 -9.67 19.60
N ARG A 58 -7.49 -9.50 20.72
CA ARG A 58 -7.68 -10.63 21.66
C ARG A 58 -8.59 -11.73 21.11
N ARG A 59 -9.49 -11.42 20.16
CA ARG A 59 -10.33 -12.43 19.50
C ARG A 59 -9.55 -13.28 18.49
N HIS A 60 -8.71 -12.65 17.68
CA HIS A 60 -8.07 -13.26 16.51
C HIS A 60 -6.64 -13.69 16.73
N CYS A 61 -5.88 -12.90 17.47
CA CYS A 61 -4.46 -13.12 17.66
C CYS A 61 -4.18 -14.04 18.85
N ALA A 62 -5.00 -14.00 19.91
CA ALA A 62 -4.79 -14.86 21.08
C ALA A 62 -4.81 -16.37 20.75
N PRO A 63 -5.75 -16.90 19.94
CA PRO A 63 -5.72 -18.31 19.53
C PRO A 63 -4.47 -18.72 18.74
N LEU A 64 -3.86 -17.79 18.00
CA LEU A 64 -2.62 -18.05 17.27
C LEU A 64 -1.39 -18.17 18.20
N LEU A 65 -1.53 -17.71 19.45
CA LEU A 65 -0.52 -17.82 20.50
C LEU A 65 -0.87 -18.90 21.53
N ASP A 66 -1.76 -19.83 21.17
CA ASP A 66 -2.20 -20.95 22.01
C ASP A 66 -3.03 -20.52 23.23
N LEU A 67 -3.67 -19.34 23.17
CA LEU A 67 -4.54 -18.83 24.22
C LEU A 67 -6.03 -18.89 23.83
N PRO A 68 -6.96 -18.96 24.79
CA PRO A 68 -8.38 -18.82 24.50
C PRO A 68 -8.71 -17.48 23.82
N ARG A 69 -9.75 -17.48 22.98
CA ARG A 69 -10.33 -16.24 22.45
C ARG A 69 -10.65 -15.29 23.60
N HIS A 70 -10.32 -14.01 23.41
CA HIS A 70 -10.52 -12.96 24.43
C HIS A 70 -9.76 -13.20 25.74
N ALA A 71 -8.62 -13.90 25.71
CA ALA A 71 -7.73 -14.04 26.86
C ALA A 71 -7.51 -12.69 27.58
N PRO A 72 -7.38 -12.70 28.92
CA PRO A 72 -7.05 -11.49 29.68
C PRO A 72 -5.82 -10.78 29.10
N VAL A 73 -5.82 -9.44 29.12
CA VAL A 73 -4.76 -8.62 28.51
C VAL A 73 -3.38 -9.04 29.02
N ASP A 74 -3.25 -9.22 30.33
CA ASP A 74 -1.98 -9.55 30.99
C ASP A 74 -1.45 -10.91 30.54
N ALA A 75 -2.35 -11.91 30.42
CA ALA A 75 -1.99 -13.23 29.90
C ALA A 75 -1.57 -13.18 28.42
N TYR A 76 -2.27 -12.37 27.61
CA TYR A 76 -1.92 -12.16 26.21
C TYR A 76 -0.53 -11.51 26.05
N LEU A 77 -0.26 -10.45 26.80
CA LEU A 77 1.05 -9.76 26.76
C LEU A 77 2.17 -10.65 27.30
N ALA A 78 1.95 -11.37 28.40
CA ALA A 78 2.94 -12.30 28.94
C ALA A 78 3.28 -13.41 27.94
N ARG A 79 2.29 -13.99 27.27
CA ARG A 79 2.52 -15.04 26.26
C ARG A 79 3.27 -14.51 25.05
N ARG A 80 3.00 -13.27 24.63
CA ARG A 80 3.78 -12.62 23.57
C ARG A 80 5.25 -12.49 23.95
N ALA A 81 5.52 -11.98 25.16
CA ALA A 81 6.88 -11.80 25.65
C ALA A 81 7.62 -13.14 25.80
N GLU A 82 6.93 -14.21 26.22
CA GLU A 82 7.50 -15.56 26.31
C GLU A 82 7.92 -16.11 24.93
N LEU A 83 7.11 -15.89 23.89
CA LEU A 83 7.38 -16.36 22.52
C LEU A 83 8.42 -15.50 21.79
N GLY A 84 8.46 -14.20 22.10
CA GLY A 84 9.28 -13.19 21.42
C GLY A 84 8.69 -12.70 20.09
N ALA A 85 9.01 -11.46 19.73
CA ALA A 85 8.47 -10.72 18.60
C ALA A 85 8.63 -11.46 17.27
N ALA A 86 9.77 -12.11 17.03
CA ALA A 86 10.04 -12.85 15.80
C ALA A 86 9.07 -14.02 15.59
N GLU A 87 8.83 -14.83 16.64
CA GLU A 87 7.93 -15.97 16.55
C GLU A 87 6.48 -15.51 16.41
N VAL A 88 6.10 -14.48 17.16
CA VAL A 88 4.74 -13.95 17.04
C VAL A 88 4.49 -13.38 15.63
N ASN A 89 5.41 -12.57 15.10
CA ASN A 89 5.29 -12.02 13.76
C ASN A 89 5.18 -13.13 12.73
N ARG A 90 6.01 -14.19 12.82
CA ARG A 90 5.92 -15.36 11.94
C ARG A 90 4.54 -16.01 11.98
N ARG A 91 3.99 -16.28 13.18
CA ARG A 91 2.68 -16.92 13.33
C ARG A 91 1.56 -16.04 12.75
N PHE A 92 1.56 -14.75 13.06
CA PHE A 92 0.50 -13.83 12.63
C PHE A 92 0.55 -13.60 11.12
N LEU A 93 1.73 -13.32 10.57
CA LEU A 93 1.89 -13.05 9.14
C LEU A 93 1.58 -14.29 8.28
N ARG A 94 1.91 -15.50 8.75
CA ARG A 94 1.52 -16.73 8.05
C ARG A 94 0.04 -17.01 8.13
N ALA A 95 -0.58 -16.72 9.27
CA ALA A 95 -2.02 -16.89 9.41
C ALA A 95 -2.79 -15.92 8.51
N ALA A 96 -2.26 -14.72 8.24
CA ALA A 96 -2.91 -13.65 7.48
C ALA A 96 -3.41 -14.05 6.08
N GLY A 97 -2.82 -15.08 5.46
CA GLY A 97 -3.20 -15.50 4.11
C GLY A 97 -2.81 -14.48 3.03
N THR A 98 -1.87 -13.59 3.34
CA THR A 98 -1.39 -12.55 2.42
C THR A 98 -0.17 -13.07 1.65
N GLY A 99 -0.33 -13.19 0.32
CA GLY A 99 0.72 -13.66 -0.58
C GLY A 99 1.64 -12.56 -1.09
N VAL A 100 1.18 -11.30 -1.09
CA VAL A 100 1.93 -10.13 -1.56
C VAL A 100 1.75 -8.96 -0.62
N PHE A 101 2.84 -8.31 -0.24
CA PHE A 101 2.87 -7.08 0.54
C PHE A 101 3.49 -5.93 -0.27
N CYS A 102 2.88 -4.75 -0.27
CA CYS A 102 3.45 -3.52 -0.78
C CYS A 102 3.70 -2.59 0.42
N VAL A 103 4.97 -2.51 0.83
CA VAL A 103 5.40 -1.94 2.10
C VAL A 103 5.84 -0.50 1.89
N ASP A 104 5.16 0.45 2.55
CA ASP A 104 5.62 1.83 2.68
C ASP A 104 6.75 1.90 3.72
N THR A 105 7.96 2.10 3.23
CA THR A 105 9.21 2.12 4.01
C THR A 105 9.53 3.49 4.62
N GLY A 106 8.71 4.50 4.34
CA GLY A 106 8.94 5.87 4.81
C GLY A 106 8.35 6.20 6.18
N HIS A 107 7.84 5.20 6.91
CA HIS A 107 7.28 5.37 8.25
C HIS A 107 7.81 4.28 9.19
N ALA A 108 8.56 4.69 10.20
CA ALA A 108 9.17 3.78 11.17
C ALA A 108 9.26 4.44 12.57
N PRO A 109 8.14 4.61 13.30
CA PRO A 109 8.19 5.08 14.69
C PRO A 109 8.88 4.08 15.63
N HIS A 110 8.87 2.80 15.25
CA HIS A 110 9.61 1.72 15.88
C HIS A 110 10.51 1.05 14.84
N ARG A 111 11.47 0.25 15.31
CA ARG A 111 12.20 -0.63 14.40
C ARG A 111 11.23 -1.65 13.83
N ALA A 112 11.11 -1.65 12.50
CA ALA A 112 10.21 -2.51 11.77
C ALA A 112 10.98 -3.35 10.75
N THR A 113 10.40 -4.49 10.37
CA THR A 113 10.93 -5.34 9.31
C THR A 113 11.05 -4.56 8.00
N SER A 114 12.18 -4.71 7.31
CA SER A 114 12.29 -4.41 5.89
C SER A 114 11.32 -5.26 5.06
N PRO A 115 11.03 -4.92 3.79
CA PRO A 115 10.21 -5.75 2.92
C PRO A 115 10.71 -7.20 2.84
N GLY A 116 12.03 -7.41 2.77
CA GLY A 116 12.62 -8.75 2.71
C GLY A 116 12.40 -9.56 3.99
N GLU A 117 12.56 -8.95 5.16
CA GLU A 117 12.31 -9.61 6.45
C GLU A 117 10.82 -9.93 6.64
N LEU A 118 9.93 -9.01 6.24
CA LEU A 118 8.48 -9.20 6.28
C LEU A 118 8.07 -10.39 5.40
N ALA A 119 8.57 -10.44 4.17
CA ALA A 119 8.34 -11.54 3.24
C ALA A 119 8.83 -12.88 3.80
N GLY A 120 10.01 -12.90 4.42
CA GLY A 120 10.57 -14.10 5.05
C GLY A 120 9.72 -14.61 6.21
N ALA A 121 9.24 -13.72 7.09
CA ALA A 121 8.37 -14.07 8.20
C ALA A 121 7.01 -14.61 7.73
N ALA A 122 6.41 -13.96 6.72
CA ALA A 122 5.13 -14.34 6.15
C ALA A 122 5.18 -15.59 5.25
N GLY A 123 6.35 -15.92 4.68
CA GLY A 123 6.44 -16.90 3.59
C GLY A 123 5.83 -16.38 2.28
N ALA A 124 5.93 -15.06 2.05
CA ALA A 124 5.26 -14.33 0.99
C ALA A 124 6.26 -13.58 0.09
N VAL A 125 5.75 -12.72 -0.78
CA VAL A 125 6.56 -11.74 -1.54
C VAL A 125 6.26 -10.35 -1.00
N ALA A 126 7.28 -9.51 -0.89
CA ALA A 126 7.10 -8.10 -0.55
C ALA A 126 7.78 -7.20 -1.58
N TYR A 127 7.17 -6.04 -1.79
CA TYR A 127 7.61 -4.96 -2.63
C TYR A 127 7.67 -3.67 -1.81
N GLU A 128 8.46 -2.71 -2.29
CA GLU A 128 8.60 -1.40 -1.66
C GLU A 128 7.70 -0.35 -2.33
N VAL A 129 7.12 0.51 -1.49
CA VAL A 129 6.45 1.76 -1.88
C VAL A 129 7.26 2.91 -1.27
N VAL A 130 7.76 3.81 -2.12
CA VAL A 130 8.64 4.91 -1.69
C VAL A 130 7.79 6.11 -1.25
N ARG A 131 7.98 6.57 -0.01
CA ARG A 131 7.36 7.81 0.49
C ARG A 131 8.12 9.05 0.02
N LEU A 132 7.47 9.89 -0.78
CA LEU A 132 8.11 11.04 -1.41
C LEU A 132 8.52 12.13 -0.42
N GLU A 133 7.76 12.34 0.65
CA GLU A 133 8.13 13.28 1.71
C GLU A 133 9.43 12.86 2.41
N GLY A 134 9.62 11.56 2.63
CA GLY A 134 10.86 11.05 3.21
C GLY A 134 12.07 11.25 2.29
N VAL A 135 11.89 11.09 0.97
CA VAL A 135 12.93 11.40 -0.02
C VAL A 135 13.27 12.89 0.00
N ALA A 136 12.26 13.77 0.00
CA ALA A 136 12.47 15.21 0.06
C ALA A 136 13.18 15.65 1.34
N GLU A 137 12.77 15.10 2.50
CA GLU A 137 13.37 15.38 3.80
C GLU A 137 14.82 14.87 3.89
N ALA A 138 15.14 13.71 3.28
CA ALA A 138 16.50 13.22 3.17
C ALA A 138 17.38 14.13 2.28
N VAL A 139 16.84 14.61 1.16
CA VAL A 139 17.53 15.58 0.28
C VAL A 139 17.83 16.89 1.03
N ALA A 140 16.86 17.39 1.82
CA ALA A 140 17.07 18.56 2.67
C ALA A 140 18.14 18.31 3.76
N ALA A 141 18.08 17.17 4.45
CA ALA A 141 19.06 16.78 5.46
C ALA A 141 20.48 16.60 4.89
N GLY A 142 20.58 16.28 3.59
CA GLY A 142 21.85 16.22 2.86
C GLY A 142 22.48 17.58 2.54
N GLY A 143 21.84 18.71 2.92
CA GLY A 143 22.41 20.04 2.75
C GLY A 143 22.30 20.61 1.34
N VAL A 144 21.23 20.29 0.61
CA VAL A 144 21.00 20.86 -0.73
C VAL A 144 20.76 22.38 -0.67
N GLU A 145 21.35 23.12 -1.61
CA GLU A 145 21.03 24.54 -1.79
C GLU A 145 19.63 24.74 -2.37
N PRO A 146 18.89 25.81 -1.99
CA PRO A 146 17.51 26.04 -2.46
C PRO A 146 17.33 26.02 -3.98
N ASP A 147 18.30 26.57 -4.72
CA ASP A 147 18.23 26.68 -6.18
C ASP A 147 18.46 25.32 -6.86
N ALA A 148 19.12 24.38 -6.17
CA ALA A 148 19.36 23.01 -6.62
C ALA A 148 18.31 22.00 -6.16
N TYR A 149 17.43 22.39 -5.21
CA TYR A 149 16.48 21.48 -4.55
C TYR A 149 15.62 20.67 -5.53
N ALA A 150 15.00 21.32 -6.53
CA ALA A 150 14.07 20.65 -7.43
C ALA A 150 14.74 19.52 -8.22
N GLU A 151 15.96 19.77 -8.69
CA GLU A 151 16.72 18.78 -9.46
C GLU A 151 17.29 17.67 -8.57
N ALA A 152 17.77 18.01 -7.37
CA ALA A 152 18.25 17.04 -6.41
C ALA A 152 17.13 16.09 -5.95
N PHE A 153 15.94 16.64 -5.63
CA PHE A 153 14.76 15.85 -5.28
C PHE A 153 14.32 14.95 -6.43
N ARG A 154 14.23 15.50 -7.65
CA ARG A 154 13.87 14.72 -8.85
C ARG A 154 14.83 13.55 -9.05
N THR A 155 16.13 13.80 -8.95
CA THR A 155 17.18 12.77 -9.08
C THR A 155 17.01 11.67 -8.02
N ALA A 156 16.91 12.06 -6.76
CA ALA A 156 16.73 11.12 -5.66
C ALA A 156 15.44 10.29 -5.79
N ALA A 157 14.36 10.89 -6.28
CA ALA A 157 13.09 10.20 -6.52
C ALA A 157 13.21 9.17 -7.67
N TRP A 158 13.87 9.52 -8.78
CA TRP A 158 14.13 8.58 -9.88
C TRP A 158 15.04 7.43 -9.48
N GLU A 159 16.10 7.71 -8.71
CA GLU A 159 16.97 6.67 -8.14
C GLU A 159 16.20 5.73 -7.22
N ALA A 160 15.34 6.28 -6.35
CA ALA A 160 14.52 5.50 -5.44
C ALA A 160 13.56 4.56 -6.19
N VAL A 161 12.82 5.03 -7.19
CA VAL A 161 11.90 4.17 -7.97
C VAL A 161 12.60 3.25 -8.97
N GLY A 162 13.89 3.47 -9.21
CA GLY A 162 14.75 2.61 -10.01
C GLY A 162 15.26 1.38 -9.24
N ARG A 163 15.15 1.37 -7.90
CA ARG A 163 15.59 0.23 -7.08
C ARG A 163 14.77 -1.03 -7.38
N PRO A 164 15.40 -2.22 -7.42
CA PRO A 164 14.69 -3.47 -7.58
C PRO A 164 13.64 -3.67 -6.48
N GLY A 165 12.43 -4.07 -6.87
CA GLY A 165 11.34 -4.34 -5.93
C GLY A 165 10.48 -3.13 -5.56
N VAL A 166 10.79 -1.92 -6.05
CA VAL A 166 9.91 -0.75 -5.89
C VAL A 166 8.79 -0.80 -6.92
N VAL A 167 7.54 -0.74 -6.44
CA VAL A 167 6.33 -0.89 -7.27
C VAL A 167 5.43 0.34 -7.31
N GLY A 168 5.67 1.31 -6.41
CA GLY A 168 4.83 2.48 -6.28
C GLY A 168 5.48 3.59 -5.46
N VAL A 169 4.78 4.72 -5.38
CA VAL A 169 5.13 5.82 -4.51
C VAL A 169 3.96 6.17 -3.61
N LYS A 170 4.24 6.76 -2.45
CA LYS A 170 3.27 7.23 -1.47
C LYS A 170 3.51 8.71 -1.23
N SER A 171 2.42 9.46 -1.10
CA SER A 171 2.43 10.77 -0.46
C SER A 171 1.57 10.78 0.79
N VAL A 172 2.08 11.48 1.81
CA VAL A 172 1.37 11.83 3.04
C VAL A 172 0.97 13.30 3.08
N ALA A 173 0.70 13.91 1.92
CA ALA A 173 0.17 15.28 1.80
C ALA A 173 -0.98 15.57 2.76
N ALA A 174 -1.83 14.58 3.03
CA ALA A 174 -2.90 14.64 4.02
C ALA A 174 -2.44 15.02 5.44
N TYR A 175 -1.29 14.51 5.89
CA TYR A 175 -0.67 14.86 7.18
C TYR A 175 0.06 16.20 7.14
N ARG A 176 0.42 16.71 5.95
CA ARG A 176 1.22 17.94 5.83
C ARG A 176 0.33 19.16 5.62
N THR A 177 -0.30 19.22 4.46
CA THR A 177 -1.04 20.39 3.99
C THR A 177 -2.54 20.14 3.85
N GLY A 178 -2.94 18.86 3.87
CA GLY A 178 -4.24 18.44 3.36
C GLY A 178 -4.29 18.51 1.83
N PHE A 179 -5.50 18.39 1.28
CA PHE A 179 -5.78 18.39 -0.16
C PHE A 179 -6.32 19.71 -0.69
N ASP A 180 -6.38 20.75 0.13
CA ASP A 180 -6.72 22.10 -0.30
C ASP A 180 -5.52 22.78 -0.98
N LEU A 181 -5.05 22.17 -2.06
CA LEU A 181 -3.88 22.58 -2.82
C LEU A 181 -4.33 23.09 -4.19
N ASP A 182 -3.71 24.16 -4.68
CA ASP A 182 -3.86 24.56 -6.07
C ASP A 182 -3.42 23.39 -6.99
N PRO A 183 -4.29 22.92 -7.91
CA PRO A 183 -4.06 21.69 -8.66
C PRO A 183 -2.94 21.82 -9.70
N ALA A 184 -2.58 23.03 -10.12
CA ALA A 184 -1.59 23.24 -11.17
C ALA A 184 -0.18 22.79 -10.72
N ARG A 185 0.71 22.54 -11.69
CA ARG A 185 2.13 22.31 -11.40
C ARG A 185 2.77 23.63 -10.93
N PRO A 186 3.48 23.66 -9.78
CA PRO A 186 4.17 24.88 -9.35
C PRO A 186 5.29 25.23 -10.33
N SER A 187 5.52 26.52 -10.58
CA SER A 187 6.63 26.97 -11.43
C SER A 187 7.99 26.77 -10.74
N PRO A 188 9.09 26.59 -11.50
CA PRO A 188 10.42 26.38 -10.92
C PRO A 188 10.81 27.46 -9.90
N GLY A 189 10.59 28.74 -10.21
CA GLY A 189 10.90 29.83 -9.29
C GLY A 189 10.09 29.79 -7.98
N ARG A 190 8.84 29.30 -8.02
CA ARG A 190 8.04 29.10 -6.80
C ARG A 190 8.57 27.94 -5.96
N VAL A 191 9.03 26.85 -6.61
CA VAL A 191 9.65 25.71 -5.92
C VAL A 191 10.95 26.14 -5.23
N THR A 192 11.83 26.87 -5.93
CA THR A 192 13.07 27.40 -5.36
C THR A 192 12.83 28.30 -4.15
N GLU A 193 11.87 29.22 -4.25
CA GLU A 193 11.55 30.14 -3.15
C GLU A 193 10.91 29.41 -1.96
N ALA A 194 10.08 28.40 -2.22
CA ALA A 194 9.55 27.53 -1.17
C ALA A 194 10.62 26.67 -0.50
N ALA A 195 11.56 26.13 -1.28
CA ALA A 195 12.72 25.40 -0.78
C ALA A 195 13.58 26.30 0.11
N ARG A 196 13.84 27.55 -0.31
CA ARG A 196 14.62 28.54 0.47
C ARG A 196 14.02 28.74 1.86
N ARG A 197 12.71 28.99 1.95
CA ARG A 197 12.02 29.16 3.23
C ARG A 197 12.04 27.90 4.07
N TRP A 198 11.76 26.74 3.47
CA TRP A 198 11.71 25.48 4.21
C TRP A 198 13.08 25.05 4.72
N LEU A 199 14.12 25.09 3.88
CA LEU A 199 15.48 24.71 4.23
C LEU A 199 16.05 25.62 5.33
N ALA A 200 15.77 26.92 5.28
CA ALA A 200 16.16 27.85 6.35
C ALA A 200 15.43 27.59 7.67
N ARG A 201 14.14 27.21 7.62
CA ARG A 201 13.35 26.86 8.80
C ARG A 201 13.74 25.50 9.39
N GLY A 202 14.12 24.55 8.54
CA GLY A 202 14.35 23.15 8.88
C GLY A 202 13.08 22.40 9.29
N GLY A 203 13.27 21.15 9.70
CA GLY A 203 12.20 20.27 10.18
C GLY A 203 11.30 19.72 9.07
N ARG A 204 10.10 19.29 9.49
CA ARG A 204 9.15 18.56 8.64
C ARG A 204 8.72 19.36 7.41
N LEU A 205 8.59 18.69 6.26
CA LEU A 205 8.10 19.30 5.02
C LEU A 205 6.58 19.60 5.10
N GLU A 206 6.24 20.87 5.15
CA GLU A 206 4.83 21.34 5.26
C GLU A 206 4.49 22.51 4.32
N ASP A 207 5.42 22.91 3.44
CA ASP A 207 5.14 23.97 2.47
C ASP A 207 4.23 23.43 1.33
N PRO A 208 3.07 24.05 1.07
CA PRO A 208 2.11 23.58 0.08
C PRO A 208 2.63 23.61 -1.35
N VAL A 209 3.58 24.49 -1.68
CA VAL A 209 4.21 24.50 -3.02
C VAL A 209 5.08 23.26 -3.19
N LEU A 210 5.83 22.89 -2.16
CA LEU A 210 6.69 21.72 -2.20
C LEU A 210 5.88 20.42 -2.17
N VAL A 211 4.83 20.31 -1.36
CA VAL A 211 3.93 19.14 -1.40
C VAL A 211 3.30 18.97 -2.79
N ARG A 212 2.86 20.06 -3.43
CA ARG A 212 2.40 20.02 -4.84
C ARG A 212 3.50 19.56 -5.79
N HIS A 213 4.73 20.03 -5.59
CA HIS A 213 5.88 19.61 -6.39
C HIS A 213 6.13 18.10 -6.27
N LEU A 214 6.00 17.52 -5.07
CA LEU A 214 6.07 16.08 -4.83
C LEU A 214 4.97 15.32 -5.59
N LEU A 215 3.72 15.78 -5.54
CA LEU A 215 2.60 15.16 -6.26
C LEU A 215 2.81 15.16 -7.78
N TRP A 216 3.28 16.28 -8.35
CA TRP A 216 3.58 16.35 -9.78
C TRP A 216 4.82 15.53 -10.17
N THR A 217 5.80 15.40 -9.27
CA THR A 217 6.92 14.48 -9.47
C THR A 217 6.44 13.03 -9.48
N ALA A 218 5.48 12.66 -8.63
CA ALA A 218 4.86 11.33 -8.65
C ALA A 218 4.25 10.98 -10.02
N VAL A 219 3.59 11.95 -10.64
CA VAL A 219 3.04 11.83 -12.01
C VAL A 219 4.16 11.57 -13.02
N ASP A 220 5.26 12.34 -12.94
CA ASP A 220 6.40 12.21 -13.86
C ASP A 220 7.14 10.86 -13.70
N LEU A 221 7.19 10.30 -12.49
CA LEU A 221 7.79 8.98 -12.22
C LEU A 221 7.02 7.82 -12.88
N GLY A 222 5.75 8.03 -13.26
CA GLY A 222 4.94 7.04 -13.97
C GLY A 222 4.55 5.80 -13.14
N ARG A 223 4.72 5.85 -11.81
CA ARG A 223 4.38 4.75 -10.89
C ARG A 223 2.98 4.97 -10.27
N PRO A 224 2.30 3.91 -9.79
CA PRO A 224 1.12 4.06 -8.96
C PRO A 224 1.41 4.97 -7.76
N LEU A 225 0.57 5.98 -7.56
CA LEU A 225 0.64 6.89 -6.42
C LEU A 225 -0.42 6.51 -5.39
N GLN A 226 0.03 6.25 -4.17
CA GLN A 226 -0.82 6.09 -3.01
C GLN A 226 -0.95 7.43 -2.27
N LEU A 227 -2.17 7.79 -1.89
CA LEU A 227 -2.47 9.01 -1.15
C LEU A 227 -3.21 8.64 0.14
N HIS A 228 -2.57 8.89 1.28
CA HIS A 228 -3.28 8.77 2.56
C HIS A 228 -4.50 9.70 2.56
N THR A 229 -5.70 9.20 2.87
CA THR A 229 -6.96 9.95 2.79
C THR A 229 -7.83 9.65 4.01
N GLY A 230 -8.35 10.68 4.67
CA GLY A 230 -9.26 10.51 5.81
C GLY A 230 -8.53 10.20 7.12
N PHE A 231 -8.90 9.09 7.77
CA PHE A 231 -8.51 8.73 9.13
C PHE A 231 -7.00 8.56 9.34
N GLY A 232 -6.51 9.17 10.42
CA GLY A 232 -5.15 9.03 10.94
C GLY A 232 -5.09 9.61 12.36
N ASP A 233 -3.88 9.81 12.87
CA ASP A 233 -3.61 10.35 14.20
C ASP A 233 -4.04 11.82 14.41
N SER A 234 -3.73 12.38 15.58
CA SER A 234 -4.07 13.75 15.98
C SER A 234 -3.38 14.85 15.15
N ASP A 235 -2.40 14.52 14.31
CA ASP A 235 -1.78 15.44 13.37
C ASP A 235 -2.70 15.71 12.15
N ILE A 236 -3.55 14.74 11.79
CA ILE A 236 -4.52 14.93 10.71
C ILE A 236 -5.51 16.04 11.05
N ARG A 237 -5.74 16.92 10.07
CA ARG A 237 -6.87 17.86 10.07
C ARG A 237 -7.96 17.30 9.18
N LEU A 238 -8.84 16.47 9.76
CA LEU A 238 -9.76 15.59 9.01
C LEU A 238 -10.53 16.32 7.89
N HIS A 239 -11.09 17.51 8.16
CA HIS A 239 -11.83 18.31 7.18
C HIS A 239 -11.02 18.78 5.95
N ARG A 240 -9.68 18.75 6.03
CA ARG A 240 -8.77 19.14 4.94
C ARG A 240 -8.35 17.96 4.07
N VAL A 241 -8.68 16.74 4.46
CA VAL A 241 -8.26 15.51 3.77
C VAL A 241 -9.43 14.78 3.10
N ASP A 242 -10.52 15.51 2.81
CA ASP A 242 -11.58 15.02 1.92
C ASP A 242 -11.01 14.86 0.50
N PRO A 243 -11.02 13.64 -0.07
CA PRO A 243 -10.47 13.39 -1.40
C PRO A 243 -11.20 14.13 -2.52
N ALA A 244 -12.45 14.59 -2.32
CA ALA A 244 -13.15 15.39 -3.32
C ALA A 244 -12.42 16.71 -3.66
N ARG A 245 -11.54 17.20 -2.77
CA ARG A 245 -10.68 18.35 -3.05
C ARG A 245 -9.62 18.07 -4.13
N LEU A 246 -9.33 16.80 -4.43
CA LEU A 246 -8.39 16.41 -5.48
C LEU A 246 -9.02 16.41 -6.89
N THR A 247 -10.30 16.73 -7.04
CA THR A 247 -11.05 16.63 -8.32
C THR A 247 -10.34 17.35 -9.47
N ASP A 248 -9.90 18.60 -9.27
CA ASP A 248 -9.24 19.36 -10.33
C ASP A 248 -7.85 18.81 -10.67
N TRP A 249 -7.11 18.34 -9.66
CA TRP A 249 -5.82 17.69 -9.89
C TRP A 249 -5.97 16.35 -10.64
N LEU A 250 -7.03 15.58 -10.34
CA LEU A 250 -7.37 14.36 -11.07
C LEU A 250 -7.77 14.64 -12.53
N HIS A 251 -8.42 15.77 -12.82
CA HIS A 251 -8.66 16.20 -14.20
C HIS A 251 -7.34 16.48 -14.93
N LEU A 252 -6.40 17.19 -14.30
CA LEU A 252 -5.11 17.53 -14.91
C LEU A 252 -4.19 16.31 -15.12
N THR A 253 -4.37 15.27 -14.32
CA THR A 253 -3.53 14.05 -14.36
C THR A 253 -4.23 12.85 -15.01
N ALA A 254 -5.42 13.07 -15.58
CA ALA A 254 -6.21 12.01 -16.21
C ALA A 254 -5.40 11.23 -17.25
N GLY A 255 -5.47 9.90 -17.18
CA GLY A 255 -4.79 8.99 -18.11
C GLY A 255 -3.29 8.80 -17.89
N THR A 256 -2.67 9.48 -16.91
CA THR A 256 -1.22 9.39 -16.66
C THR A 256 -0.86 8.17 -15.80
N ILE A 257 -1.13 8.22 -14.50
CA ILE A 257 -0.77 7.20 -13.51
C ILE A 257 -2.00 6.64 -12.78
N PRO A 258 -1.91 5.42 -12.20
CA PRO A 258 -2.87 4.97 -11.21
C PRO A 258 -2.76 5.79 -9.91
N VAL A 259 -3.90 6.23 -9.38
CA VAL A 259 -4.00 6.91 -8.08
C VAL A 259 -4.83 6.05 -7.14
N LEU A 260 -4.31 5.76 -5.95
CA LEU A 260 -4.95 4.94 -4.94
C LEU A 260 -5.16 5.76 -3.66
N LEU A 261 -6.42 6.06 -3.36
CA LEU A 261 -6.84 6.75 -2.15
C LEU A 261 -6.90 5.74 -0.99
N LEU A 262 -6.03 5.90 0.01
CA LEU A 262 -5.91 4.96 1.11
C LEU A 262 -6.81 5.35 2.28
N HIS A 263 -7.34 4.35 2.99
CA HIS A 263 -8.14 4.42 4.22
C HIS A 263 -9.53 5.03 4.07
N CYS A 264 -9.60 6.19 3.43
CA CYS A 264 -10.77 6.94 3.00
C CYS A 264 -11.85 7.26 4.03
N TRP A 265 -11.95 6.63 5.20
CA TRP A 265 -12.98 6.94 6.18
C TRP A 265 -12.75 8.33 6.79
N PRO A 266 -13.78 9.18 6.99
CA PRO A 266 -15.21 8.95 6.73
C PRO A 266 -15.67 9.34 5.31
N TYR A 267 -14.74 9.61 4.40
CA TYR A 267 -14.91 10.06 3.03
C TYR A 267 -14.98 8.94 1.98
N GLN A 268 -15.24 7.70 2.37
CA GLN A 268 -15.28 6.56 1.44
C GLN A 268 -16.36 6.72 0.35
N ARG A 269 -17.41 7.52 0.60
CA ARG A 269 -18.40 7.86 -0.43
C ARG A 269 -17.82 8.79 -1.50
N GLN A 270 -17.07 9.81 -1.10
CA GLN A 270 -16.34 10.69 -2.01
C GLN A 270 -15.29 9.92 -2.80
N ALA A 271 -14.50 9.07 -2.14
CA ALA A 271 -13.51 8.21 -2.80
C ALA A 271 -14.17 7.25 -3.82
N ALA A 272 -15.30 6.64 -3.45
CA ALA A 272 -16.08 5.79 -4.36
C ALA A 272 -16.60 6.58 -5.58
N TYR A 273 -17.15 7.78 -5.37
CA TYR A 273 -17.55 8.68 -6.45
C TYR A 273 -16.40 8.97 -7.41
N LEU A 274 -15.23 9.38 -6.89
CA LEU A 274 -14.06 9.67 -7.70
C LEU A 274 -13.60 8.45 -8.50
N SER A 275 -13.57 7.26 -7.89
CA SER A 275 -13.22 6.01 -8.60
C SER A 275 -14.22 5.60 -9.69
N ALA A 276 -15.46 6.08 -9.62
CA ALA A 276 -16.48 5.82 -10.62
C ALA A 276 -16.39 6.75 -11.83
N VAL A 277 -15.91 7.99 -11.63
CA VAL A 277 -15.91 9.04 -12.66
C VAL A 277 -14.52 9.33 -13.25
N PHE A 278 -13.43 9.03 -12.55
CA PHE A 278 -12.07 9.20 -13.05
C PHE A 278 -11.44 7.85 -13.42
N GLU A 279 -10.72 7.84 -14.55
CA GLU A 279 -9.93 6.67 -14.93
C GLU A 279 -8.76 6.44 -13.98
N ARG A 280 -8.47 5.17 -13.70
CA ARG A 280 -7.30 4.75 -12.90
C ARG A 280 -7.27 5.33 -11.48
N VAL A 281 -8.42 5.78 -10.96
CA VAL A 281 -8.60 6.13 -9.55
C VAL A 281 -9.19 4.92 -8.82
N TYR A 282 -8.50 4.51 -7.77
CA TYR A 282 -8.87 3.40 -6.90
C TYR A 282 -8.96 3.92 -5.48
N PHE A 283 -9.64 3.18 -4.62
CA PHE A 283 -9.66 3.49 -3.20
C PHE A 283 -9.73 2.23 -2.36
N ASP A 284 -9.41 2.41 -1.10
CA ASP A 284 -9.32 1.39 -0.09
C ASP A 284 -10.03 1.88 1.19
N VAL A 285 -10.38 0.95 2.09
CA VAL A 285 -10.86 1.28 3.45
C VAL A 285 -9.99 0.65 4.56
N GLY A 286 -8.77 0.22 4.22
CA GLY A 286 -7.76 -0.29 5.15
C GLY A 286 -7.44 0.71 6.27
N LEU A 287 -6.70 0.27 7.31
CA LEU A 287 -6.57 0.95 8.61
C LEU A 287 -7.91 1.04 9.38
N THR A 288 -8.91 1.69 8.80
CA THR A 288 -10.14 2.10 9.48
C THR A 288 -11.02 0.93 9.92
N LEU A 289 -10.99 -0.19 9.18
CA LEU A 289 -11.75 -1.40 9.51
C LEU A 289 -11.45 -1.92 10.93
N HIS A 290 -10.23 -1.70 11.44
CA HIS A 290 -9.84 -2.13 12.77
C HIS A 290 -10.48 -1.26 13.87
N HIS A 291 -10.65 0.04 13.60
CA HIS A 291 -11.10 1.01 14.61
C HIS A 291 -12.62 1.19 14.67
N VAL A 292 -13.34 1.03 13.55
CA VAL A 292 -14.79 1.32 13.50
C VAL A 292 -15.69 0.12 13.83
N GLY A 293 -15.10 -1.08 13.95
CA GLY A 293 -15.79 -2.33 14.26
C GLY A 293 -16.58 -2.93 13.08
N PRO A 294 -16.95 -4.23 13.18
CA PRO A 294 -17.46 -5.03 12.06
C PRO A 294 -18.80 -4.52 11.49
N ALA A 295 -19.69 -3.97 12.31
CA ALA A 295 -20.98 -3.45 11.86
C ALA A 295 -20.83 -2.21 10.95
N ARG A 296 -19.87 -1.33 11.27
CA ARG A 296 -19.57 -0.14 10.46
C ARG A 296 -18.71 -0.49 9.24
N ALA A 297 -17.82 -1.47 9.38
CA ALA A 297 -17.08 -2.06 8.26
C ALA A 297 -18.03 -2.68 7.20
N GLY A 298 -19.10 -3.37 7.61
CA GLY A 298 -20.08 -3.96 6.71
C GLY A 298 -21.03 -2.96 6.03
N ALA A 299 -21.18 -1.75 6.58
CA ALA A 299 -21.95 -0.66 5.95
C ALA A 299 -21.18 0.04 4.81
N ASN A 300 -19.91 -0.32 4.59
CA ASN A 300 -19.17 0.10 3.41
C ASN A 300 -19.58 -0.77 2.20
N PRO A 301 -19.85 -0.17 1.03
CA PRO A 301 -20.19 -0.93 -0.17
C PRO A 301 -19.01 -1.83 -0.56
N GLY A 302 -19.06 -3.11 -0.17
CA GLY A 302 -18.00 -4.10 -0.37
C GLY A 302 -17.80 -5.07 0.81
N GLY A 303 -18.28 -4.77 2.01
CA GLY A 303 -18.17 -5.64 3.19
C GLY A 303 -19.32 -6.63 3.31
N GLY A 304 -19.22 -7.78 2.64
CA GLY A 304 -20.12 -8.90 2.93
C GLY A 304 -19.97 -9.34 4.40
N ALA A 305 -21.09 -9.45 5.12
CA ALA A 305 -21.12 -10.00 6.46
C ALA A 305 -20.55 -11.43 6.47
N GLY A 306 -19.34 -11.57 7.01
CA GLY A 306 -18.64 -12.84 7.18
C GLY A 306 -17.76 -12.74 8.41
N ASP A 307 -17.93 -13.68 9.33
CA ASP A 307 -17.36 -13.66 10.68
C ASP A 307 -15.88 -14.14 10.71
N HIS A 308 -15.05 -13.64 9.79
CA HIS A 308 -13.65 -14.03 9.61
C HIS A 308 -12.69 -12.82 9.65
N PRO A 309 -11.83 -12.72 10.67
CA PRO A 309 -10.88 -11.60 10.75
C PRO A 309 -9.44 -12.05 10.95
N LEU A 310 -8.61 -11.59 10.03
CA LEU A 310 -7.25 -11.11 10.29
C LEU A 310 -7.19 -9.68 9.74
N PRO A 311 -6.32 -8.81 10.29
CA PRO A 311 -6.26 -7.44 9.81
C PRO A 311 -5.64 -7.40 8.41
N GLN A 312 -6.15 -6.52 7.54
CA GLN A 312 -5.80 -6.30 6.11
C GLN A 312 -6.56 -7.25 5.15
N THR A 313 -7.21 -6.85 4.05
CA THR A 313 -7.15 -5.67 3.17
C THR A 313 -8.51 -5.50 2.45
N PRO A 314 -8.78 -4.35 1.79
CA PRO A 314 -10.06 -4.05 1.15
C PRO A 314 -10.28 -4.75 -0.21
N VAL A 315 -11.54 -5.06 -0.49
CA VAL A 315 -12.03 -5.64 -1.76
C VAL A 315 -11.91 -4.61 -2.89
N GLN A 316 -11.15 -4.93 -3.93
CA GLN A 316 -11.09 -4.13 -5.17
C GLN A 316 -12.36 -4.35 -6.01
N LEU A 317 -13.06 -3.25 -6.34
CA LEU A 317 -14.27 -3.28 -7.16
C LEU A 317 -14.02 -2.75 -8.59
N ARG A 318 -13.17 -3.43 -9.38
CA ARG A 318 -13.28 -3.47 -10.86
C ARG A 318 -12.24 -4.39 -11.50
N ARG A 319 -12.70 -5.28 -12.39
CA ARG A 319 -11.83 -6.04 -13.31
C ARG A 319 -11.15 -5.08 -14.28
N LEU A 320 -9.82 -5.07 -14.32
CA LEU A 320 -9.05 -4.55 -15.44
C LEU A 320 -9.38 -5.40 -16.68
N ARG A 321 -9.92 -4.79 -17.74
CA ARG A 321 -9.86 -5.37 -19.08
C ARG A 321 -8.47 -5.07 -19.65
N PRO A 322 -7.76 -6.05 -20.24
CA PRO A 322 -6.48 -5.76 -20.89
C PRO A 322 -6.71 -4.89 -22.13
N GLY A 323 -6.29 -3.62 -22.05
CA GLY A 323 -6.16 -2.74 -23.20
C GLY A 323 -4.88 -3.10 -23.97
N ARG A 324 -5.00 -3.25 -25.30
CA ARG A 324 -3.84 -3.41 -26.19
C ARG A 324 -3.04 -2.11 -26.19
N VAL A 325 -1.74 -2.20 -25.92
CA VAL A 325 -0.77 -1.11 -26.15
C VAL A 325 -0.38 -1.15 -27.64
N PRO A 326 -0.55 -0.07 -28.43
CA PRO A 326 0.03 0.00 -29.76
C PRO A 326 1.54 0.32 -29.68
N PRO A 327 2.37 -0.21 -30.59
CA PRO A 327 3.81 0.06 -30.61
C PRO A 327 4.16 1.49 -31.05
N PRO A 328 5.36 2.01 -30.74
CA PRO A 328 5.74 3.39 -31.03
C PRO A 328 6.27 3.55 -32.46
N GLY A 329 5.89 4.66 -33.10
CA GLY A 329 6.65 5.30 -34.19
C GLY A 329 5.93 5.40 -35.54
N GLY A 330 5.73 6.64 -36.01
CA GLY A 330 5.34 6.95 -37.40
C GLY A 330 4.77 8.35 -37.55
N THR A 331 5.61 9.28 -38.00
CA THR A 331 5.34 10.70 -38.28
C THR A 331 4.16 10.93 -39.24
N GLY A 332 3.28 11.89 -38.92
CA GLY A 332 2.31 12.46 -39.85
C GLY A 332 1.32 13.43 -39.17
N LEU A 333 1.38 14.70 -39.53
CA LEU A 333 0.39 15.75 -39.23
C LEU A 333 -0.31 16.13 -40.56
N PRO A 334 -1.43 16.89 -40.58
CA PRO A 334 -2.83 16.56 -40.25
C PRO A 334 -3.74 16.75 -41.51
N PRO A 335 -5.10 16.89 -41.42
CA PRO A 335 -5.72 18.19 -41.07
C PRO A 335 -7.03 18.10 -40.24
N GLY A 336 -7.40 19.22 -39.58
CA GLY A 336 -8.75 19.46 -39.03
C GLY A 336 -9.62 20.28 -40.00
N PRO A 337 -10.63 21.05 -39.53
CA PRO A 337 -11.78 20.66 -38.70
C PRO A 337 -13.11 20.83 -39.49
N GLY A 338 -14.13 20.01 -39.19
CA GLY A 338 -15.49 20.12 -39.75
C GLY A 338 -16.52 20.40 -38.65
N ARG A 339 -17.32 21.46 -38.84
CA ARG A 339 -18.35 21.99 -37.93
C ARG A 339 -19.75 21.38 -38.21
N ALA A 340 -20.58 21.43 -37.16
CA ALA A 340 -22.07 21.56 -37.11
C ALA A 340 -22.92 20.30 -37.40
N ALA A 341 -24.11 20.06 -36.81
CA ALA A 341 -24.89 20.52 -35.64
C ALA A 341 -26.10 19.53 -35.48
N PRO A 342 -27.27 19.82 -34.85
CA PRO A 342 -27.81 18.99 -33.74
C PRO A 342 -29.17 18.29 -33.99
N GLY A 343 -29.57 17.42 -33.05
CA GLY A 343 -30.92 16.84 -32.88
C GLY A 343 -30.84 15.48 -32.20
N THR A 344 -31.77 14.97 -31.40
CA THR A 344 -33.04 15.40 -30.82
C THR A 344 -33.34 14.41 -29.68
N ALA A 345 -34.10 14.84 -28.67
CA ALA A 345 -34.56 14.00 -27.57
C ALA A 345 -35.45 12.83 -28.05
N GLY A 346 -35.41 11.68 -27.37
CA GLY A 346 -36.31 10.59 -27.71
C GLY A 346 -36.20 9.31 -26.89
N ARG A 347 -36.91 9.29 -25.76
CA ARG A 347 -37.65 8.14 -25.17
C ARG A 347 -36.89 6.92 -24.61
N ARG A 348 -37.12 6.75 -23.31
CA ARG A 348 -37.10 5.50 -22.54
C ARG A 348 -37.90 4.39 -23.24
N ARG A 349 -37.34 3.18 -23.26
CA ARG A 349 -38.10 1.92 -23.38
C ARG A 349 -37.53 0.91 -22.38
N ASP A 350 -38.38 0.55 -21.42
CA ASP A 350 -38.23 -0.62 -20.57
C ASP A 350 -38.49 -1.89 -21.39
N VAL A 351 -37.63 -2.90 -21.25
CA VAL A 351 -37.88 -4.31 -21.63
C VAL A 351 -37.12 -5.23 -20.64
N PRO A 352 -37.70 -6.38 -20.22
CA PRO A 352 -37.57 -6.88 -18.85
C PRO A 352 -36.45 -7.91 -18.64
N ALA A 353 -36.22 -8.20 -17.36
CA ALA A 353 -35.28 -9.18 -16.83
C ALA A 353 -35.57 -10.61 -17.32
N GLY A 354 -34.63 -11.15 -18.12
CA GLY A 354 -34.55 -12.57 -18.44
C GLY A 354 -33.49 -13.26 -17.59
N ARG A 355 -33.92 -14.25 -16.80
CA ARG A 355 -33.05 -15.22 -16.11
C ARG A 355 -32.19 -15.97 -17.14
N ALA A 356 -30.87 -15.94 -16.97
CA ALA A 356 -29.96 -16.89 -17.60
C ALA A 356 -29.07 -17.51 -16.53
N ALA A 357 -29.19 -18.82 -16.36
CA ALA A 357 -28.33 -19.65 -15.51
C ALA A 357 -26.88 -19.69 -16.04
N PRO A 358 -25.86 -19.86 -15.17
CA PRO A 358 -24.47 -19.88 -15.62
C PRO A 358 -24.11 -21.24 -16.25
N ARG A 359 -23.64 -21.20 -17.50
CA ARG A 359 -22.87 -22.30 -18.11
C ARG A 359 -21.47 -22.31 -17.53
N ALA A 360 -21.06 -23.44 -16.96
CA ALA A 360 -19.69 -23.74 -16.60
C ALA A 360 -18.83 -23.88 -17.86
N LEU A 361 -17.74 -23.10 -17.94
CA LEU A 361 -16.63 -23.35 -18.86
C LEU A 361 -15.34 -23.22 -18.06
N GLY A 362 -14.61 -24.33 -17.99
CA GLY A 362 -13.32 -24.44 -17.30
C GLY A 362 -12.30 -23.47 -17.87
N GLY A 363 -11.66 -22.71 -16.97
CA GLY A 363 -10.62 -21.75 -17.31
C GLY A 363 -9.25 -22.25 -16.90
N THR A 364 -8.44 -22.61 -17.89
CA THR A 364 -6.98 -22.72 -17.81
C THR A 364 -6.36 -21.44 -17.21
N ARG A 365 -5.44 -21.61 -16.25
CA ARG A 365 -4.69 -20.52 -15.61
C ARG A 365 -3.91 -19.72 -16.65
N GLN A 366 -4.34 -18.50 -16.96
CA GLN A 366 -3.52 -17.51 -17.66
C GLN A 366 -3.23 -16.32 -16.74
N ARG A 367 -1.95 -15.95 -16.72
CA ARG A 367 -1.33 -14.94 -15.86
C ARG A 367 -1.41 -13.56 -16.55
N PRO A 368 -1.69 -12.45 -15.86
CA PRO A 368 -1.65 -11.12 -16.47
C PRO A 368 -0.20 -10.68 -16.77
N PRO A 369 0.05 -9.92 -17.85
CA PRO A 369 1.38 -9.42 -18.21
C PRO A 369 1.77 -8.21 -17.34
N GLY A 370 3.04 -8.14 -16.89
CA GLY A 370 3.62 -6.96 -16.23
C GLY A 370 4.43 -7.21 -14.94
N LEU A 371 4.43 -8.43 -14.39
CA LEU A 371 5.25 -8.80 -13.23
C LEU A 371 6.44 -9.66 -13.68
N PRO A 372 7.69 -9.37 -13.25
CA PRO A 372 8.82 -10.26 -13.50
C PRO A 372 8.61 -11.60 -12.77
N ALA A 373 8.90 -12.70 -13.46
CA ALA A 373 8.75 -14.04 -12.88
C ALA A 373 9.84 -14.31 -11.81
N PRO A 374 9.50 -14.96 -10.69
CA PRO A 374 10.52 -15.39 -9.73
C PRO A 374 11.41 -16.47 -10.36
N ARG A 375 12.73 -16.26 -10.33
CA ARG A 375 13.70 -17.28 -10.74
C ARG A 375 13.62 -18.46 -9.78
N ARG A 376 13.20 -19.62 -10.26
CA ARG A 376 13.34 -20.88 -9.52
C ARG A 376 14.81 -21.31 -9.51
N PRO A 377 15.34 -21.87 -8.40
CA PRO A 377 16.68 -22.43 -8.39
C PRO A 377 16.74 -23.65 -9.33
N GLY A 378 17.67 -23.61 -10.27
CA GLY A 378 17.84 -24.66 -11.28
C GLY A 378 18.30 -25.97 -10.64
N ARG A 379 17.57 -27.06 -10.92
CA ARG A 379 18.05 -28.42 -10.71
C ARG A 379 19.27 -28.66 -11.59
N ARG A 380 20.45 -28.86 -11.00
CA ARG A 380 21.61 -29.41 -11.70
C ARG A 380 21.34 -30.88 -12.02
N ARG A 381 21.32 -31.23 -13.31
CA ARG A 381 21.45 -32.61 -13.78
C ARG A 381 22.94 -32.97 -13.76
N LEU A 382 23.25 -34.14 -13.19
CA LEU A 382 24.55 -34.79 -13.23
C LEU A 382 24.67 -35.60 -14.53
N SER A 383 25.74 -35.32 -15.29
CA SER A 383 26.36 -36.14 -16.33
C SER A 383 27.72 -35.48 -16.58
N GLY A 384 28.90 -36.06 -16.48
CA GLY A 384 29.36 -37.43 -16.41
C GLY A 384 30.67 -37.42 -17.20
N VAL A 385 31.82 -37.56 -16.55
CA VAL A 385 33.12 -37.86 -17.19
C VAL A 385 33.93 -38.71 -16.21
N GLY A 386 34.41 -39.86 -16.69
CA GLY A 386 35.20 -40.84 -15.97
C GLY A 386 36.70 -40.50 -15.87
N PRO A 387 37.58 -41.50 -15.67
CA PRO A 387 38.40 -41.60 -14.47
C PRO A 387 39.89 -41.37 -14.72
N VAL A 388 40.63 -40.78 -13.76
CA VAL A 388 42.10 -40.80 -13.76
C VAL A 388 42.67 -40.86 -12.33
N THR A 389 43.18 -42.05 -12.01
CA THR A 389 44.33 -42.46 -11.18
C THR A 389 44.76 -41.70 -9.91
N VAL A 390 44.85 -42.49 -8.84
CA VAL A 390 45.61 -42.29 -7.59
C VAL A 390 47.13 -42.39 -7.84
N PRO A 391 47.95 -41.67 -7.05
CA PRO A 391 49.13 -42.31 -6.46
C PRO A 391 49.16 -42.20 -4.93
N GLU A 392 49.62 -43.29 -4.33
CA GLU A 392 49.87 -43.53 -2.90
C GLU A 392 51.17 -42.86 -2.39
N ARG A 393 51.18 -42.55 -1.07
CA ARG A 393 52.32 -42.57 -0.10
C ARG A 393 53.37 -41.43 -0.21
N ARG A 394 53.95 -40.85 0.86
CA ARG A 394 54.21 -41.23 2.27
C ARG A 394 54.58 -39.95 3.12
N PRO A 395 54.82 -40.06 4.46
CA PRO A 395 54.76 -38.97 5.45
C PRO A 395 56.12 -38.40 5.93
N GLY A 396 56.08 -37.30 6.68
CA GLY A 396 57.18 -36.65 7.45
C GLY A 396 57.16 -35.13 7.21
N SER A 397 57.37 -34.20 8.14
CA SER A 397 57.98 -34.21 9.48
C SER A 397 57.53 -32.96 10.26
N ARG A 398 57.66 -33.02 11.60
CA ARG A 398 57.57 -31.89 12.55
C ARG A 398 58.63 -30.82 12.28
N ASN A 399 58.31 -29.55 12.54
CA ASN A 399 59.01 -28.65 13.49
C ASN A 399 58.52 -27.19 13.32
N GLY A 400 58.33 -26.50 14.45
CA GLY A 400 58.02 -25.07 14.54
C GLY A 400 56.96 -24.79 15.58
#